data_AF-A0A7V0NN98-F1
#
_entry.id   AF-A0A7V0NN98-F1
#
_cell.length_a   1.000
_cell.length_b   1.000
_cell.length_c   1.000
_cell.angle_alpha   90.00
_cell.angle_beta   90.00
_cell.angle_gamma   90.00
#
_symmetry.space_group_name_H-M   'P 1'
#
loop_
_entity.id
_entity.type
_entity.pdbx_description
1 polymer ?
#
loop_
_entity_poly.entity_id
_entity_poly.type
_entity_poly.pdbx_seq_one_letter_code
_entity_poly.pdbx_strand_id
1 'polypeptide(L)'
;MTTGDVDDDDTVSLGWRQVIMNHHGTKTDRRNQYRFLAWCLAWAVSFVAATWILRPAPGVEGAGAWALAIGPSLLGAGALLAYLRFLRQADELLRRIQLEGLALGFAVGLIFTLGYQLLERVGAPSLPAGVTAVVMLVAWAGGEIAATMRYR
;
A
#
# COMPACT_ATOMS: atom_id res chain seq x y z
N MET A 1 -1.19 46.15 -16.99
CA MET A 1 -2.04 45.09 -17.55
C MET A 1 -1.13 44.18 -18.35
N THR A 2 -0.56 43.16 -17.70
CA THR A 2 0.20 42.08 -18.35
C THR A 2 -0.09 40.82 -17.55
N THR A 3 -1.20 40.18 -17.90
CA THR A 3 -1.49 38.79 -17.57
C THR A 3 -0.54 37.94 -18.42
N GLY A 4 0.74 37.92 -18.01
CA GLY A 4 1.74 37.04 -18.60
C GLY A 4 1.65 35.70 -17.88
N ASP A 5 1.20 34.69 -18.61
CA ASP A 5 1.57 33.28 -18.47
C ASP A 5 2.02 32.87 -17.06
N VAL A 6 1.04 32.60 -16.19
CA VAL A 6 1.29 31.67 -15.09
C VAL A 6 1.38 30.31 -15.76
N ASP A 7 2.61 29.88 -16.00
CA ASP A 7 2.96 28.63 -16.66
C ASP A 7 2.16 27.48 -16.04
N ASP A 8 1.35 26.77 -16.83
CA ASP A 8 0.49 25.68 -16.34
C ASP A 8 1.31 24.61 -15.61
N ASP A 9 2.59 24.46 -15.98
CA ASP A 9 3.55 23.52 -15.39
C ASP A 9 3.92 23.89 -13.93
N ASP A 10 3.89 25.18 -13.58
CA ASP A 10 4.10 25.63 -12.19
C ASP A 10 2.89 25.30 -11.31
N THR A 11 1.67 25.38 -11.85
CA THR A 11 0.47 25.01 -11.08
C THR A 11 0.41 23.50 -10.80
N VAL A 12 0.80 22.69 -11.79
CA VAL A 12 0.86 21.23 -11.67
C VAL A 12 1.98 20.81 -10.73
N SER A 13 3.19 21.39 -10.84
CA SER A 13 4.33 21.05 -9.99
C SER A 13 4.15 21.51 -8.53
N LEU A 14 3.48 22.65 -8.29
CA LEU A 14 3.06 23.08 -6.96
C LEU A 14 2.00 22.14 -6.37
N GLY A 15 1.07 21.66 -7.20
CA GLY A 15 0.08 20.65 -6.83
C GLY A 15 0.72 19.35 -6.33
N TRP A 16 1.66 18.78 -7.09
CA TRP A 16 2.35 17.53 -6.71
C TRP A 16 3.20 17.68 -5.46
N ARG A 17 3.94 18.79 -5.32
CA ARG A 17 4.71 19.09 -4.11
C ARG A 17 3.81 19.20 -2.88
N GLN A 18 2.65 19.83 -3.01
CA GLN A 18 1.69 19.95 -1.91
C GLN A 18 0.92 18.65 -1.62
N VAL A 19 0.64 17.80 -2.62
CA VAL A 19 0.07 16.46 -2.40
C VAL A 19 1.05 15.60 -1.60
N ILE A 20 2.35 15.68 -1.91
CA ILE A 20 3.41 14.97 -1.17
C ILE A 20 3.66 15.61 0.21
N MET A 21 3.52 16.93 0.36
CA MET A 21 3.83 17.68 1.59
C MET A 21 2.63 17.98 2.50
N ASN A 22 1.51 17.28 2.39
CA ASN A 22 0.34 17.57 3.23
C ASN A 22 0.52 17.05 4.67
N HIS A 23 1.21 17.84 5.51
CA HIS A 23 1.41 17.58 6.94
C HIS A 23 0.21 18.04 7.78
N HIS A 24 -0.98 17.52 7.50
CA HIS A 24 -2.13 17.67 8.40
C HIS A 24 -2.25 16.42 9.25
N GLY A 25 -1.39 16.33 10.25
CA GLY A 25 -1.44 15.28 11.25
C GLY A 25 -1.03 15.85 12.59
N THR A 26 -1.84 15.62 13.61
CA THR A 26 -1.45 15.95 14.97
C THR A 26 -0.15 15.21 15.33
N LYS A 27 0.62 15.66 16.33
CA LYS A 27 1.84 14.95 16.77
C LYS A 27 1.57 13.47 17.09
N THR A 28 0.34 13.14 17.49
CA THR A 28 -0.13 11.78 17.75
C THR A 28 -0.28 10.97 16.47
N ASP A 29 -0.84 11.54 15.40
CA ASP A 29 -0.99 10.87 14.11
C ASP A 29 0.36 10.49 13.53
N ARG A 30 1.32 11.43 13.58
CA ARG A 30 2.67 11.18 13.09
C ARG A 30 3.37 10.04 13.83
N ARG A 31 3.20 9.94 15.16
CA ARG A 31 3.76 8.84 15.95
C ARG A 31 3.14 7.50 15.57
N ASN A 32 1.82 7.46 15.37
CA ASN A 32 1.14 6.24 14.95
C ASN A 32 1.52 5.81 13.54
N GLN A 33 1.66 6.79 12.63
CA GLN A 33 2.11 6.57 11.27
C GLN A 33 3.52 5.97 11.26
N TYR A 34 4.46 6.51 12.05
CA TYR A 34 5.79 5.92 12.17
C TYR A 34 5.78 4.50 12.74
N ARG A 35 4.89 4.21 13.71
CA ARG A 35 4.74 2.85 14.23
C ARG A 35 4.20 1.91 13.16
N PHE A 36 3.20 2.34 12.38
CA PHE A 36 2.69 1.58 11.25
C PHE A 36 3.78 1.32 10.20
N LEU A 37 4.52 2.36 9.80
CA LEU A 37 5.64 2.23 8.87
C LEU A 37 6.73 1.29 9.38
N ALA A 38 7.07 1.35 10.68
CA ALA A 38 8.02 0.43 11.29
C ALA A 38 7.54 -1.02 11.22
N TRP A 39 6.24 -1.28 11.45
CA TRP A 39 5.66 -2.61 11.26
C TRP A 39 5.66 -3.06 9.80
N CYS A 40 5.33 -2.17 8.86
CA CYS A 40 5.43 -2.47 7.42
C CYS A 40 6.85 -2.81 7.02
N LEU A 41 7.85 -2.09 7.53
CA LEU A 41 9.25 -2.33 7.23
C LEU A 41 9.74 -3.64 7.85
N ALA A 42 9.38 -3.93 9.10
CA ALA A 42 9.66 -5.20 9.75
C ALA A 42 9.03 -6.38 8.98
N TRP A 43 7.78 -6.22 8.54
CA TRP A 43 7.08 -7.20 7.71
C TRP A 43 7.77 -7.41 6.37
N ALA A 44 8.08 -6.33 5.64
CA ALA A 44 8.73 -6.39 4.33
C ALA A 44 10.11 -7.03 4.41
N VAL A 45 10.94 -6.64 5.39
CA VAL A 45 12.27 -7.24 5.62
C VAL A 45 12.14 -8.73 5.93
N SER A 46 11.19 -9.10 6.80
CA SER A 46 10.94 -10.51 7.13
C SER A 46 10.46 -11.32 5.92
N PHE A 47 9.56 -10.78 5.11
CA PHE A 47 9.06 -11.43 3.91
C PHE A 47 10.17 -11.62 2.86
N VAL A 48 10.99 -10.60 2.64
CA VAL A 48 12.16 -10.71 1.75
C VAL A 48 13.15 -11.74 2.30
N ALA A 49 13.50 -11.67 3.57
CA ALA A 49 14.41 -12.63 4.20
C ALA A 49 13.88 -14.07 4.07
N ALA A 50 12.60 -14.30 4.39
CA ALA A 50 11.95 -15.60 4.23
C ALA A 50 12.00 -16.08 2.78
N THR A 51 11.71 -15.20 1.81
CA THR A 51 11.77 -15.54 0.38
C THR A 51 13.18 -15.91 -0.07
N TRP A 52 14.23 -15.25 0.45
CA TRP A 52 15.62 -15.57 0.14
C TRP A 52 16.08 -16.89 0.79
N ILE A 53 15.67 -17.15 2.04
CA ILE A 53 16.06 -18.34 2.81
C ILE A 53 15.31 -19.59 2.33
N LEU A 54 14.02 -19.46 2.01
CA LEU A 54 13.15 -20.54 1.49
C LEU A 54 13.28 -20.74 -0.02
N ARG A 55 14.26 -20.09 -0.69
CA ARG A 55 14.61 -20.47 -2.07
C ARG A 55 14.89 -21.97 -2.12
N PRO A 56 14.66 -22.66 -3.26
CA PRO A 56 14.84 -24.10 -3.38
C PRO A 56 16.30 -24.47 -3.12
N ALA A 57 16.61 -24.67 -1.85
CA ALA A 57 17.87 -25.09 -1.30
C ALA A 57 17.59 -26.45 -0.65
N PRO A 58 18.30 -27.51 -1.04
CA PRO A 58 18.13 -28.83 -0.46
C PRO A 58 18.59 -28.78 1.01
N GLY A 59 17.66 -28.64 1.95
CA GLY A 59 17.97 -28.63 3.39
C GLY A 59 17.03 -27.85 4.30
N VAL A 60 16.09 -27.06 3.77
CA VAL A 60 15.13 -26.31 4.61
C VAL A 60 13.86 -27.13 4.81
N GLU A 61 13.94 -28.16 5.66
CA GLU A 61 12.82 -29.04 5.99
C GLU A 61 12.50 -29.01 7.49
N GLY A 62 11.27 -29.42 7.85
CA GLY A 62 10.83 -29.53 9.24
C GLY A 62 10.27 -28.24 9.85
N ALA A 63 10.11 -28.23 11.17
CA ALA A 63 9.39 -27.18 11.91
C ALA A 63 9.96 -25.75 11.71
N GLY A 64 11.28 -25.63 11.46
CA GLY A 64 11.93 -24.35 11.18
C GLY A 64 11.45 -23.71 9.87
N ALA A 65 11.22 -24.50 8.82
CA ALA A 65 10.69 -24.02 7.54
C ALA A 65 9.27 -23.47 7.69
N TRP A 66 8.41 -24.17 8.45
CA TRP A 66 7.07 -23.72 8.78
C TRP A 66 7.06 -22.43 9.59
N ALA A 67 7.93 -22.33 10.60
CA ALA A 67 8.08 -21.10 11.38
C ALA A 67 8.51 -19.91 10.51
N LEU A 68 9.42 -20.15 9.57
CA LEU A 68 9.89 -19.12 8.64
C LEU A 68 8.82 -18.69 7.62
N ALA A 69 7.95 -19.62 7.20
CA ALA A 69 6.83 -19.33 6.31
C ALA A 69 5.68 -18.57 7.01
N ILE A 70 5.41 -18.88 8.28
CA ILE A 70 4.33 -18.26 9.06
C ILE A 70 4.77 -16.92 9.68
N GLY A 71 6.04 -16.77 10.04
CA GLY A 71 6.59 -15.59 10.70
C GLY A 71 6.26 -14.26 10.01
N PRO A 72 6.48 -14.13 8.68
CA PRO A 72 6.09 -12.94 7.93
C PRO A 72 4.59 -12.64 8.04
N SER A 73 3.72 -13.65 7.99
CA SER A 73 2.27 -13.44 8.13
C SER A 73 1.88 -12.85 9.49
N LEU A 74 2.56 -13.26 10.57
CA LEU A 74 2.34 -12.69 11.91
C LEU A 74 2.77 -11.22 12.00
N LEU A 75 3.91 -10.87 11.39
CA LEU A 75 4.35 -9.47 11.31
C LEU A 75 3.41 -8.63 10.45
N GLY A 76 2.86 -9.21 9.38
CA GLY A 76 1.84 -8.59 8.53
C GLY A 76 0.56 -8.30 9.32
N ALA A 77 0.13 -9.25 10.16
CA ALA A 77 -0.99 -9.01 11.09
C ALA A 77 -0.67 -7.88 12.09
N GLY A 78 0.57 -7.79 12.58
CA GLY A 78 1.03 -6.66 13.40
C GLY A 78 0.93 -5.32 12.66
N ALA A 79 1.36 -5.26 11.40
CA ALA A 79 1.22 -4.09 10.53
C ALA A 79 -0.25 -3.70 10.32
N LEU A 80 -1.14 -4.67 10.09
CA LEU A 80 -2.58 -4.43 9.97
C LEU A 80 -3.16 -3.85 11.27
N LEU A 81 -2.81 -4.40 12.43
CA LEU A 81 -3.29 -3.88 13.72
C LEU A 81 -2.79 -2.45 13.97
N ALA A 82 -1.55 -2.16 13.60
CA ALA A 82 -0.99 -0.81 13.68
C ALA A 82 -1.71 0.16 12.72
N TYR A 83 -2.02 -0.28 11.51
CA TYR A 83 -2.81 0.49 10.53
C TYR A 83 -4.21 0.78 11.03
N LEU A 84 -4.93 -0.22 11.55
CA LEU A 84 -6.26 -0.05 12.13
C LEU A 84 -6.25 0.91 13.31
N ARG A 85 -5.19 0.89 14.13
CA ARG A 85 -5.01 1.86 15.21
C ARG A 85 -4.76 3.26 14.67
N PHE A 86 -3.93 3.39 13.64
CA PHE A 86 -3.71 4.68 12.95
C PHE A 86 -5.02 5.24 12.41
N LEU A 87 -5.81 4.47 11.67
CA LEU A 87 -7.10 4.89 11.13
C LEU A 87 -8.11 5.32 12.19
N ARG A 88 -8.12 4.69 13.37
CA ARG A 88 -9.01 5.06 14.49
C ARG A 88 -8.60 6.35 15.18
N GLN A 89 -7.32 6.72 15.11
CA GLN A 89 -6.78 7.90 15.79
C GLN A 89 -6.61 9.09 14.84
N ALA A 90 -6.64 8.84 13.53
CA ALA A 90 -6.70 9.86 12.49
C ALA A 90 -7.96 10.72 12.62
N ASP A 91 -7.86 11.97 12.19
CA ASP A 91 -9.01 12.85 12.01
C ASP A 91 -9.99 12.30 10.94
N GLU A 92 -11.20 12.86 10.90
CA GLU A 92 -12.26 12.36 10.01
C GLU A 92 -11.89 12.48 8.52
N LEU A 93 -11.15 13.53 8.14
CA LEU A 93 -10.75 13.76 6.76
C LEU A 93 -9.70 12.75 6.31
N LEU A 94 -8.62 12.59 7.08
CA LEU A 94 -7.55 11.64 6.82
C LEU A 94 -8.07 10.21 6.83
N ARG A 95 -8.92 9.85 7.80
CA ARG A 95 -9.56 8.54 7.86
C ARG A 95 -10.40 8.28 6.60
N ARG A 96 -11.14 9.29 6.12
CA ARG A 96 -11.95 9.16 4.90
C ARG A 96 -11.08 8.95 3.66
N ILE A 97 -10.03 9.74 3.48
CA ILE A 97 -9.08 9.61 2.36
C ILE A 97 -8.47 8.20 2.32
N GLN A 98 -7.98 7.72 3.47
CA GLN A 98 -7.37 6.39 3.57
C GLN A 98 -8.38 5.26 3.27
N LEU A 99 -9.63 5.38 3.74
CA LEU A 99 -10.68 4.40 3.47
C LEU A 99 -11.14 4.42 2.01
N GLU A 100 -11.25 5.58 1.38
CA GLU A 100 -11.59 5.71 -0.05
C GLU A 100 -10.49 5.12 -0.93
N GLY A 101 -9.22 5.41 -0.63
CA GLY A 101 -8.10 4.76 -1.27
C GLY A 101 -8.16 3.24 -1.10
N LEU A 102 -8.33 2.75 0.14
CA LEU A 102 -8.36 1.31 0.44
C LEU A 102 -9.50 0.62 -0.34
N ALA A 103 -10.68 1.24 -0.40
CA ALA A 103 -11.81 0.74 -1.16
C ALA A 103 -11.50 0.65 -2.66
N LEU A 104 -10.85 1.67 -3.23
CA LEU A 104 -10.45 1.66 -4.65
C LEU A 104 -9.42 0.57 -4.92
N GLY A 105 -8.37 0.49 -4.10
CA GLY A 105 -7.35 -0.55 -4.20
C GLY A 105 -7.96 -1.95 -4.14
N PHE A 106 -8.78 -2.21 -3.13
CA PHE A 106 -9.47 -3.50 -2.96
C PHE A 106 -10.36 -3.85 -4.15
N ALA A 107 -11.19 -2.92 -4.62
CA ALA A 107 -12.08 -3.15 -5.76
C ALA A 107 -11.29 -3.46 -7.04
N VAL A 108 -10.28 -2.67 -7.36
CA VAL A 108 -9.43 -2.88 -8.54
C VAL A 108 -8.67 -4.20 -8.43
N GLY A 109 -8.10 -4.51 -7.26
CA GLY A 109 -7.40 -5.77 -7.01
C GLY A 109 -8.31 -6.99 -7.18
N LEU A 110 -9.54 -6.94 -6.69
CA LEU A 110 -10.52 -8.02 -6.81
C LEU A 110 -10.98 -8.21 -8.26
N ILE A 111 -11.30 -7.13 -8.97
CA ILE A 111 -11.65 -7.16 -10.40
C ILE A 111 -10.50 -7.72 -11.23
N PHE A 112 -9.27 -7.25 -10.99
CA PHE A 112 -8.08 -7.73 -11.68
C PHE A 112 -7.83 -9.21 -11.41
N THR A 113 -7.89 -9.65 -10.16
CA THR A 113 -7.61 -11.06 -9.80
C THR A 113 -8.62 -12.01 -10.42
N LEU A 114 -9.92 -11.72 -10.27
CA LEU A 114 -10.97 -12.59 -10.80
C LEU A 114 -11.02 -12.54 -12.32
N GLY A 115 -10.86 -11.35 -12.91
CA GLY A 115 -10.78 -11.18 -14.35
C GLY A 115 -9.59 -11.92 -14.95
N TYR A 116 -8.40 -11.77 -14.36
CA TYR A 116 -7.20 -12.42 -14.86
C TYR A 116 -7.25 -13.94 -14.73
N GLN A 117 -7.86 -14.48 -13.66
CA GLN A 117 -8.11 -15.92 -13.56
C GLN A 117 -8.98 -16.45 -14.72
N LEU A 118 -9.91 -15.66 -15.26
CA LEU A 118 -10.66 -16.07 -16.46
C LEU A 118 -9.79 -16.02 -17.71
N LEU A 119 -8.89 -15.03 -17.83
CA LEU A 119 -7.92 -14.93 -18.91
C LEU A 119 -6.96 -16.14 -18.92
N GLU A 120 -6.49 -16.60 -17.76
CA GLU A 120 -5.67 -17.80 -17.66
C GLU A 120 -6.39 -19.04 -18.20
N ARG A 121 -7.72 -19.15 -18.00
CA ARG A 121 -8.53 -20.25 -18.53
C ARG A 121 -8.65 -20.27 -20.05
N VAL A 122 -8.44 -19.14 -20.72
CA VAL A 122 -8.46 -19.02 -22.20
C VAL A 122 -7.05 -18.95 -22.81
N GLY A 123 -6.01 -19.22 -22.02
CA GLY A 123 -4.63 -19.38 -22.48
C GLY A 123 -3.68 -18.21 -22.20
N ALA A 124 -4.08 -17.24 -21.37
CA ALA A 124 -3.13 -16.23 -20.88
C ALA A 124 -2.06 -16.86 -19.96
N PRO A 125 -0.84 -16.29 -19.89
CA PRO A 125 0.20 -16.76 -18.98
C PRO A 125 -0.24 -16.67 -17.52
N SER A 126 0.25 -17.58 -16.66
CA SER A 126 -0.02 -17.48 -15.23
C SER A 126 0.77 -16.32 -14.60
N LEU A 127 0.09 -15.47 -13.84
CA LEU A 127 0.75 -14.38 -13.11
C LEU A 127 1.08 -14.79 -11.68
N PRO A 128 2.26 -14.40 -11.16
CA PRO A 128 2.55 -14.59 -9.75
C PRO A 128 1.65 -13.67 -8.91
N ALA A 129 1.22 -14.16 -7.74
CA ALA A 129 0.33 -13.44 -6.83
C ALA A 129 0.84 -12.04 -6.43
N GLY A 130 2.16 -11.81 -6.51
CA GLY A 130 2.76 -10.49 -6.29
C GLY A 130 2.28 -9.41 -7.27
N VAL A 131 1.91 -9.75 -8.50
CA VAL A 131 1.41 -8.77 -9.49
C VAL A 131 0.07 -8.19 -9.05
N THR A 132 -0.84 -9.03 -8.57
CA THR A 132 -2.11 -8.58 -7.98
C THR A 132 -1.88 -7.59 -6.84
N ALA A 133 -0.93 -7.89 -5.94
CA ALA A 133 -0.60 -7.00 -4.84
C ALA A 133 -0.11 -5.64 -5.34
N VAL A 134 0.76 -5.61 -6.36
CA VAL A 134 1.24 -4.36 -6.97
C VAL A 134 0.08 -3.56 -7.60
N VAL A 135 -0.80 -4.20 -8.37
CA VAL A 135 -1.97 -3.56 -8.96
C VAL A 135 -2.86 -2.94 -7.88
N MET A 136 -3.11 -3.68 -6.80
CA MET A 136 -3.90 -3.20 -5.67
C MET A 136 -3.25 -2.02 -4.95
N LEU A 137 -1.93 -2.04 -4.74
CA LEU A 137 -1.17 -0.95 -4.12
C LEU A 137 -1.16 0.32 -4.98
N VAL A 138 -1.00 0.19 -6.29
CA VAL A 138 -1.03 1.32 -7.23
C VAL A 138 -2.43 1.95 -7.24
N ALA A 139 -3.47 1.14 -7.31
CA ALA A 139 -4.85 1.62 -7.24
C ALA A 139 -5.16 2.28 -5.88
N TRP A 140 -4.68 1.70 -4.79
CA TRP A 140 -4.81 2.29 -3.46
C TRP A 140 -4.17 3.68 -3.39
N ALA A 141 -2.90 3.80 -3.79
CA ALA A 141 -2.18 5.07 -3.81
C ALA A 141 -2.85 6.10 -4.73
N GLY A 142 -3.30 5.69 -5.92
CA GLY A 142 -4.04 6.55 -6.83
C GLY A 142 -5.36 7.06 -6.23
N GLY A 143 -6.07 6.20 -5.48
CA GLY A 143 -7.29 6.57 -4.78
C GLY A 143 -7.06 7.57 -3.65
N GLU A 144 -5.97 7.43 -2.90
CA GLU A 144 -5.59 8.41 -1.87
C GLU A 144 -5.25 9.77 -2.47
N ILE A 145 -4.52 9.78 -3.60
CA ILE A 145 -4.17 11.02 -4.31
C ILE A 145 -5.44 11.70 -4.83
N ALA A 146 -6.32 10.96 -5.49
CA ALA A 146 -7.58 11.49 -6.03
C ALA A 146 -8.51 12.02 -4.92
N ALA A 147 -8.63 11.30 -3.80
CA ALA A 147 -9.40 11.75 -2.65
C ALA A 147 -8.80 13.02 -2.03
N THR A 148 -7.48 13.08 -1.91
CA THR A 148 -6.76 14.26 -1.41
C THR A 148 -6.99 15.49 -2.29
N MET A 149 -7.05 15.32 -3.61
CA MET A 149 -7.34 16.41 -4.55
C MET A 149 -8.80 16.88 -4.47
N ARG A 150 -9.73 15.97 -4.18
CA ARG A 150 -11.17 16.28 -4.13
C ARG A 150 -11.62 17.01 -2.87
N TYR A 151 -10.95 16.77 -1.74
CA TYR A 151 -11.29 17.39 -0.44
C TYR A 151 -10.48 18.65 -0.12
N ARG A 152 -9.74 19.18 -1.10
CA ARG A 152 -9.16 20.52 -1.07
C ARG A 152 -10.16 21.52 -1.60
#